data_AF-A0A8T0QVS1-F1
#
_entry.id   AF-A0A8T0QVS1-F1
#
_cell.length_a   1.000
_cell.length_b   1.000
_cell.length_c   1.000
_cell.angle_alpha   90.00
_cell.angle_beta   90.00
_cell.angle_gamma   90.00
#
_symmetry.space_group_name_H-M   'P 1'
#
loop_
_entity.id
_entity.type
_entity.pdbx_description
1 polymer ?
#
loop_
_entity_poly.entity_id
_entity_poly.type
_entity_poly.pdbx_seq_one_letter_code
_entity_poly.pdbx_strand_id
1 'polypeptide(L)'
;MNGAMASAACGSSTSPLLPAVAPAASAKSSACPSKKTTATFPRRTVWCRAAGGRDDDGLLWLPRRDMLSTLGGVAAGLVGYPGLASGAAVEANPVESCRKGDKVNENLVKCTDPNREFPCPPPSPAKAVDFTPESTVKRVRQPAHLLSPENQEKYKEAIAKMKALPAAHPLSFAAQAAIHESYCDGHYRYDPAEKNRPFDVHFSWIFAPWHRMYIHFYEKALGQLIGDDTFALPYWNWDAPAGMVVPPLFRDPFGNPLYNKNREQSRLDKLVDLDFLNAPTDAPLIPFDGPKDDKYEALVNKNLCTMYQQQIRGGKGARAFLGEKLCSDADARLKEINARSKKRGGQKVKRDKTKSQGSLERMAHTALHVWVGRSGPPEGTTCSADTGGVLGHNGAYTCNNDMGFLGSAGRDPLFYSHHSNVDRMWHIWSTKLGGEGFKDPEWLDASFVFYDGVENPRPVRIKFRDVLDTRNLGTTPTWRTSSTWPSACPGTRPARWGPTTPSTPAASPSCRAPRPAAARWRGGSRSSSTTCWTTSWATATPPSTSCSCRARTRRSSSTFPRRSRTRARTST
;
A
#
# COMPACT_ATOMS: atom_id res chain seq x y z
N MET A 1 -34.40 46.94 4.13
CA MET A 1 -34.80 48.10 3.28
C MET A 1 -33.55 48.86 2.86
N ASN A 2 -33.67 49.70 1.84
CA ASN A 2 -32.64 50.50 1.16
C ASN A 2 -31.76 51.32 2.15
N GLY A 3 -30.53 51.74 1.85
CA GLY A 3 -29.71 51.61 0.63
C GLY A 3 -29.18 52.97 0.13
N ALA A 4 -27.92 53.02 -0.35
CA ALA A 4 -27.21 54.20 -0.91
C ALA A 4 -26.87 55.33 0.12
N MET A 5 -25.95 56.29 -0.09
CA MET A 5 -24.73 56.44 -0.94
C MET A 5 -23.92 57.69 -0.49
N ALA A 6 -22.58 57.68 -0.61
CA ALA A 6 -21.66 58.82 -0.84
C ALA A 6 -20.22 58.26 -1.04
N SER A 7 -19.31 58.70 -1.93
CA SER A 7 -18.95 60.01 -2.52
C SER A 7 -18.10 60.91 -1.59
N ALA A 8 -17.03 61.63 -2.01
CA ALA A 8 -16.18 61.66 -3.23
C ALA A 8 -14.88 62.46 -2.86
N ALA A 9 -13.95 62.99 -3.69
CA ALA A 9 -13.76 63.11 -5.15
C ALA A 9 -12.26 63.43 -5.49
N CYS A 10 -11.89 63.33 -6.79
CA CYS A 10 -10.75 64.02 -7.47
C CYS A 10 -9.29 63.68 -7.06
N GLY A 11 -8.27 63.78 -7.94
CA GLY A 11 -8.16 64.10 -9.37
C GLY A 11 -6.71 63.82 -9.85
N SER A 12 -6.19 64.14 -11.05
CA SER A 12 -6.71 64.62 -12.35
C SER A 12 -5.49 64.86 -13.28
N SER A 13 -5.46 64.64 -14.60
CA SER A 13 -6.48 64.10 -15.54
C SER A 13 -5.85 63.63 -16.89
N THR A 14 -6.71 63.07 -17.74
CA THR A 14 -6.66 62.81 -19.20
C THR A 14 -6.16 63.98 -20.09
N SER A 15 -5.84 63.88 -21.40
CA SER A 15 -6.54 63.26 -22.57
C SER A 15 -5.77 63.57 -23.91
N PRO A 16 -6.23 63.33 -25.17
CA PRO A 16 -7.28 62.44 -25.74
C PRO A 16 -6.94 61.74 -27.11
N LEU A 17 -7.98 61.11 -27.73
CA LEU A 17 -8.24 60.84 -29.18
C LEU A 17 -7.83 59.51 -29.87
N LEU A 18 -8.57 59.18 -30.96
CA LEU A 18 -8.86 57.80 -31.47
C LEU A 18 -8.83 57.70 -33.05
N PRO A 19 -9.63 56.91 -33.81
CA PRO A 19 -9.08 55.75 -34.58
C PRO A 19 -9.54 55.61 -36.07
N ALA A 20 -8.99 54.63 -36.83
CA ALA A 20 -9.58 54.00 -38.04
C ALA A 20 -8.74 52.76 -38.50
N VAL A 21 -9.30 51.54 -38.64
CA VAL A 21 -9.96 50.89 -39.81
C VAL A 21 -8.99 50.37 -40.91
N ALA A 22 -9.26 49.16 -41.44
CA ALA A 22 -8.49 48.45 -42.49
C ALA A 22 -9.30 48.25 -43.79
N PRO A 23 -8.64 47.87 -44.91
CA PRO A 23 -9.07 46.67 -45.64
C PRO A 23 -7.91 45.86 -46.29
N ALA A 24 -8.21 44.81 -47.07
CA ALA A 24 -7.24 43.95 -47.76
C ALA A 24 -7.67 43.59 -49.20
N ALA A 25 -6.71 43.36 -50.13
CA ALA A 25 -6.98 42.79 -51.46
C ALA A 25 -5.75 42.19 -52.23
N SER A 26 -5.85 40.90 -52.56
CA SER A 26 -5.52 40.21 -53.84
C SER A 26 -4.16 40.33 -54.59
N ALA A 27 -3.40 39.22 -54.55
CA ALA A 27 -3.01 38.33 -55.68
C ALA A 27 -2.26 38.81 -56.95
N LYS A 28 -1.19 38.07 -57.30
CA LYS A 28 -1.02 37.37 -58.61
C LYS A 28 0.14 36.34 -58.60
N SER A 29 0.20 35.49 -59.62
CA SER A 29 1.09 34.30 -59.72
C SER A 29 1.67 34.09 -61.13
N SER A 30 2.89 33.57 -61.22
CA SER A 30 3.45 32.92 -62.43
C SER A 30 4.55 31.91 -62.04
N ALA A 31 4.96 31.03 -62.97
CA ALA A 31 5.72 29.83 -62.67
C ALA A 31 7.04 29.69 -63.46
N CYS A 32 7.96 28.88 -62.92
CA CYS A 32 9.06 28.12 -63.55
C CYS A 32 9.97 28.79 -64.61
N PRO A 33 11.27 28.52 -64.50
CA PRO A 33 11.89 27.72 -65.56
C PRO A 33 12.65 26.49 -65.04
N SER A 34 12.58 25.37 -65.76
CA SER A 34 13.40 24.19 -65.45
C SER A 34 14.78 24.27 -66.12
N LYS A 35 15.85 23.86 -65.42
CA LYS A 35 17.04 23.29 -66.05
C LYS A 35 17.39 21.98 -65.35
N LYS A 36 17.68 20.95 -66.15
CA LYS A 36 18.13 19.64 -65.66
C LYS A 36 19.60 19.74 -65.24
N THR A 37 19.99 19.04 -64.18
CA THR A 37 21.39 18.72 -63.93
C THR A 37 21.47 17.34 -63.27
N THR A 38 22.08 16.38 -63.96
CA THR A 38 22.30 15.02 -63.46
C THR A 38 23.57 14.97 -62.62
N ALA A 39 23.45 14.55 -61.37
CA ALA A 39 24.59 14.31 -60.48
C ALA A 39 24.41 12.97 -59.73
N THR A 40 25.25 12.00 -60.04
CA THR A 40 25.26 10.67 -59.43
C THR A 40 25.98 10.70 -58.08
N PHE A 41 25.33 10.26 -57.00
CA PHE A 41 25.98 10.10 -55.69
C PHE A 41 26.36 8.63 -55.44
N PRO A 42 27.62 8.32 -55.10
CA PRO A 42 28.07 6.95 -54.89
C PRO A 42 27.67 6.43 -53.51
N ARG A 43 27.22 5.16 -53.44
CA ARG A 43 27.09 4.43 -52.17
C ARG A 43 28.49 4.19 -51.58
N ARG A 44 28.80 4.82 -50.44
CA ARG A 44 29.94 4.39 -49.59
C ARG A 44 29.44 3.44 -48.51
N THR A 45 29.70 2.15 -48.71
CA THR A 45 29.55 1.13 -47.67
C THR A 45 30.64 1.33 -46.61
N VAL A 46 30.27 1.49 -45.34
CA VAL A 46 31.23 1.52 -44.22
C VAL A 46 31.15 0.19 -43.47
N TRP A 47 32.29 -0.45 -43.28
CA TRP A 47 32.39 -1.78 -42.66
C TRP A 47 33.15 -1.67 -41.33
N CYS A 48 32.41 -1.59 -40.22
CA CYS A 48 33.00 -1.51 -38.88
C CYS A 48 33.28 -2.91 -38.35
N ARG A 49 34.56 -3.26 -38.25
CA ARG A 49 35.05 -4.53 -37.68
C ARG A 49 35.06 -4.41 -36.15
N ALA A 50 34.32 -5.27 -35.45
CA ALA A 50 34.29 -5.23 -33.99
C ALA A 50 35.64 -5.67 -33.39
N ALA A 51 36.17 -4.88 -32.45
CA ALA A 51 37.22 -5.27 -31.53
C ALA A 51 36.59 -5.39 -30.12
N GLY A 52 36.85 -6.50 -29.42
CA GLY A 52 36.16 -6.82 -28.16
C GLY A 52 36.63 -5.99 -26.96
N GLY A 53 35.72 -5.73 -26.02
CA GLY A 53 35.95 -4.77 -24.93
C GLY A 53 35.12 -4.93 -23.66
N ARG A 54 35.04 -6.16 -23.11
CA ARG A 54 34.50 -6.52 -21.77
C ARG A 54 32.98 -6.36 -21.56
N ASP A 55 32.44 -7.23 -20.71
CA ASP A 55 31.02 -7.44 -20.46
C ASP A 55 30.46 -6.51 -19.38
N ASP A 56 29.30 -5.89 -19.62
CA ASP A 56 28.51 -5.13 -18.63
C ASP A 56 26.99 -5.19 -18.94
N ASP A 57 26.49 -6.39 -19.27
CA ASP A 57 25.13 -6.61 -19.78
C ASP A 57 24.02 -6.52 -18.71
N GLY A 58 23.62 -5.29 -18.36
CA GLY A 58 22.47 -4.99 -17.50
C GLY A 58 21.08 -5.26 -18.12
N LEU A 59 20.97 -5.98 -19.24
CA LEU A 59 19.75 -6.04 -20.05
C LEU A 59 18.75 -7.15 -19.66
N LEU A 60 17.48 -6.77 -19.55
CA LEU A 60 16.34 -7.68 -19.44
C LEU A 60 15.83 -8.08 -20.84
N TRP A 61 16.27 -9.22 -21.36
CA TRP A 61 15.89 -9.70 -22.69
C TRP A 61 14.49 -10.36 -22.73
N LEU A 62 13.70 -9.97 -23.75
CA LEU A 62 12.44 -10.62 -24.16
C LEU A 62 12.66 -11.52 -25.38
N PRO A 63 12.24 -12.80 -25.36
CA PRO A 63 12.01 -13.55 -26.59
C PRO A 63 10.74 -13.01 -27.27
N ARG A 64 10.82 -12.65 -28.55
CA ARG A 64 9.63 -12.38 -29.38
C ARG A 64 8.94 -13.69 -29.73
N ARG A 65 7.60 -13.76 -29.60
CA ARG A 65 6.69 -14.31 -30.64
C ARG A 65 5.21 -14.07 -30.30
N ASP A 66 4.54 -13.48 -31.28
CA ASP A 66 3.16 -13.67 -31.71
C ASP A 66 1.97 -13.27 -30.79
N MET A 67 0.86 -12.93 -31.45
CA MET A 67 -0.25 -12.16 -30.91
C MET A 67 -1.26 -12.98 -30.09
N LEU A 68 -1.77 -12.38 -29.01
CA LEU A 68 -3.19 -12.46 -28.64
C LEU A 68 -3.51 -11.32 -27.65
N SER A 69 -3.96 -10.18 -28.20
CA SER A 69 -4.23 -8.94 -27.47
C SER A 69 -5.73 -8.62 -27.41
N THR A 70 -6.44 -9.25 -26.47
CA THR A 70 -7.85 -8.99 -26.15
C THR A 70 -8.09 -9.19 -24.64
N LEU A 71 -9.07 -8.45 -24.09
CA LEU A 71 -9.57 -8.52 -22.70
C LEU A 71 -8.55 -8.12 -21.60
N GLY A 72 -8.68 -6.90 -21.05
CA GLY A 72 -7.85 -6.47 -19.90
C GLY A 72 -8.00 -5.04 -19.36
N GLY A 73 -9.04 -4.29 -19.75
CA GLY A 73 -9.12 -2.83 -19.56
C GLY A 73 -9.01 -2.26 -18.13
N VAL A 74 -9.16 -3.10 -17.08
CA VAL A 74 -9.06 -2.68 -15.66
C VAL A 74 -7.73 -3.12 -15.01
N ALA A 75 -7.01 -4.08 -15.61
CA ALA A 75 -5.75 -4.62 -15.07
C ALA A 75 -4.49 -3.83 -15.50
N ALA A 76 -4.62 -2.92 -16.48
CA ALA A 76 -3.51 -2.18 -17.08
C ALA A 76 -2.71 -1.32 -16.06
N GLY A 77 -3.36 -0.88 -14.98
CA GLY A 77 -2.78 0.04 -13.98
C GLY A 77 -1.60 -0.48 -13.16
N LEU A 78 -1.28 -1.77 -13.25
CA LEU A 78 -0.14 -2.40 -12.56
C LEU A 78 0.84 -3.10 -13.52
N VAL A 79 0.76 -2.79 -14.83
CA VAL A 79 1.62 -3.43 -15.87
C VAL A 79 3.11 -3.09 -15.73
N GLY A 80 3.46 -2.04 -14.98
CA GLY A 80 4.85 -1.80 -14.55
C GLY A 80 5.44 -2.91 -13.66
N TYR A 81 4.61 -3.74 -13.02
CA TYR A 81 5.03 -4.87 -12.18
C TYR A 81 4.24 -6.16 -12.50
N PRO A 82 4.72 -7.02 -13.42
CA PRO A 82 3.97 -8.19 -13.87
C PRO A 82 3.82 -9.26 -12.78
N GLY A 83 2.59 -9.48 -12.32
CA GLY A 83 2.27 -10.53 -11.33
C GLY A 83 0.79 -10.96 -11.20
N LEU A 84 -0.16 -10.26 -11.82
CA LEU A 84 -1.60 -10.40 -11.55
C LEU A 84 -2.37 -11.41 -12.42
N ALA A 85 -1.69 -12.38 -13.04
CA ALA A 85 -2.33 -13.45 -13.80
C ALA A 85 -1.90 -14.84 -13.30
N SER A 86 -2.81 -15.55 -12.64
CA SER A 86 -2.57 -16.87 -12.07
C SER A 86 -2.40 -17.94 -13.15
N GLY A 87 -1.23 -18.59 -13.19
CA GLY A 87 -0.96 -19.77 -13.99
C GLY A 87 -0.05 -20.72 -13.22
N ALA A 88 -0.37 -22.01 -13.21
CA ALA A 88 0.23 -22.99 -12.29
C ALA A 88 1.72 -23.27 -12.57
N ALA A 89 2.60 -22.53 -11.88
CA ALA A 89 3.99 -22.88 -11.64
C ALA A 89 4.17 -23.30 -10.18
N VAL A 90 5.15 -24.16 -9.89
CA VAL A 90 5.45 -24.58 -8.51
C VAL A 90 5.97 -23.37 -7.71
N GLU A 91 5.13 -22.90 -6.79
CA GLU A 91 5.35 -21.71 -5.99
C GLU A 91 6.26 -21.96 -4.78
N ALA A 92 7.57 -22.01 -4.99
CA ALA A 92 8.49 -21.80 -3.86
C ALA A 92 8.43 -20.33 -3.44
N ASN A 93 7.92 -20.03 -2.24
CA ASN A 93 7.91 -18.68 -1.68
C ASN A 93 9.37 -18.23 -1.43
N PRO A 94 9.95 -17.30 -2.23
CA PRO A 94 11.39 -17.00 -2.14
C PRO A 94 11.76 -16.23 -0.86
N VAL A 95 10.78 -15.79 -0.07
CA VAL A 95 10.97 -14.92 1.08
C VAL A 95 11.57 -15.65 2.29
N GLU A 96 11.43 -16.97 2.41
CA GLU A 96 12.18 -17.76 3.41
C GLU A 96 13.70 -17.66 3.25
N SER A 97 14.18 -17.12 2.13
CA SER A 97 15.60 -16.95 1.84
C SER A 97 16.29 -15.92 2.74
N CYS A 98 15.60 -14.85 3.16
CA CYS A 98 16.12 -13.79 4.02
C CYS A 98 15.75 -14.00 5.50
N ARG A 99 16.57 -14.78 6.22
CA ARG A 99 16.42 -14.99 7.68
C ARG A 99 16.51 -13.69 8.49
N LYS A 100 17.38 -12.78 8.05
CA LYS A 100 17.45 -11.37 8.47
C LYS A 100 17.02 -10.51 7.29
N GLY A 101 16.38 -9.38 7.56
CA GLY A 101 16.07 -8.38 6.54
C GLY A 101 17.27 -7.48 6.27
N ASP A 102 17.21 -6.75 5.16
CA ASP A 102 18.19 -5.72 4.84
C ASP A 102 18.16 -4.53 5.83
N LYS A 103 19.33 -3.96 6.12
CA LYS A 103 19.46 -2.79 7.02
C LYS A 103 19.18 -1.51 6.25
N VAL A 104 18.14 -0.77 6.59
CA VAL A 104 17.79 0.47 5.89
C VAL A 104 18.30 1.71 6.64
N ASN A 105 19.05 2.56 5.94
CA ASN A 105 19.43 3.90 6.38
C ASN A 105 19.84 4.74 5.15
N GLU A 106 19.99 6.05 5.33
CA GLU A 106 20.33 7.02 4.28
C GLU A 106 21.75 6.88 3.71
N ASN A 107 22.60 6.00 4.25
CA ASN A 107 23.91 5.69 3.68
C ASN A 107 23.84 4.48 2.73
N LEU A 108 23.01 3.49 3.07
CA LEU A 108 22.75 2.32 2.22
C LEU A 108 21.66 2.60 1.17
N VAL A 109 20.69 3.46 1.45
CA VAL A 109 19.58 3.77 0.53
C VAL A 109 19.76 5.19 -0.02
N LYS A 110 20.03 5.27 -1.33
CA LYS A 110 20.30 6.53 -2.05
C LYS A 110 19.38 6.68 -3.25
N CYS A 111 18.90 7.89 -3.53
CA CYS A 111 18.23 8.18 -4.79
C CYS A 111 19.29 8.28 -5.90
N THR A 112 19.07 7.59 -7.02
CA THR A 112 19.90 7.68 -8.21
C THR A 112 19.01 7.95 -9.42
N ASP A 113 19.07 9.18 -9.93
CA ASP A 113 18.59 9.48 -11.27
C ASP A 113 19.81 9.79 -12.15
N PRO A 114 20.12 8.96 -13.16
CA PRO A 114 21.23 9.21 -14.08
C PRO A 114 20.95 10.35 -15.07
N ASN A 115 19.67 10.67 -15.34
CA ASN A 115 19.27 11.67 -16.33
C ASN A 115 18.94 13.03 -15.69
N ARG A 116 18.51 13.04 -14.42
CA ARG A 116 17.92 14.19 -13.68
C ARG A 116 16.59 14.68 -14.26
N GLU A 117 15.88 13.82 -14.98
CA GLU A 117 14.55 14.08 -15.54
C GLU A 117 13.43 13.77 -14.53
N PHE A 118 13.75 13.04 -13.45
CA PHE A 118 12.82 12.51 -12.47
C PHE A 118 13.16 12.99 -11.05
N PRO A 119 12.24 12.91 -10.08
CA PRO A 119 12.50 13.44 -8.75
C PRO A 119 13.48 12.58 -7.94
N CYS A 120 14.70 13.09 -7.78
CA CYS A 120 15.44 12.89 -6.53
C CYS A 120 15.30 14.16 -5.67
N PRO A 121 15.13 14.04 -4.33
CA PRO A 121 15.10 15.21 -3.45
C PRO A 121 16.37 16.07 -3.60
N PRO A 122 16.25 17.42 -3.56
CA PRO A 122 17.41 18.28 -3.73
C PRO A 122 18.44 18.04 -2.61
N PRO A 123 19.74 17.99 -2.92
CA PRO A 123 20.79 17.68 -1.95
C PRO A 123 20.90 18.78 -0.90
N SER A 124 20.65 18.44 0.36
CA SER A 124 20.84 19.39 1.46
C SER A 124 22.33 19.56 1.78
N PRO A 125 22.84 20.80 1.93
CA PRO A 125 24.15 21.03 2.54
C PRO A 125 24.12 20.83 4.06
N ALA A 126 22.93 20.83 4.68
CA ALA A 126 22.76 20.61 6.11
C ALA A 126 22.84 19.11 6.45
N LYS A 127 23.53 18.79 7.55
CA LYS A 127 23.52 17.43 8.11
C LYS A 127 22.14 17.13 8.71
N ALA A 128 21.62 15.92 8.49
CA ALA A 128 20.37 15.48 9.09
C ALA A 128 20.49 15.45 10.62
N VAL A 129 19.55 16.09 11.31
CA VAL A 129 19.42 16.01 12.78
C VAL A 129 18.52 14.84 13.16
N ASP A 130 18.77 14.21 14.31
CA ASP A 130 17.95 13.09 14.76
C ASP A 130 16.59 13.57 15.31
N PHE A 131 15.53 12.82 15.03
CA PHE A 131 14.17 13.13 15.44
C PHE A 131 14.03 13.18 16.97
N THR A 132 13.31 14.18 17.46
CA THR A 132 12.97 14.35 18.88
C THR A 132 11.47 14.09 19.06
N PRO A 133 11.07 13.06 19.84
CA PRO A 133 9.67 12.79 20.13
C PRO A 133 8.93 13.97 20.78
N GLU A 134 7.69 14.20 20.36
CA GLU A 134 6.79 15.15 21.00
C GLU A 134 6.21 14.57 22.30
N SER A 135 6.17 15.38 23.36
CA SER A 135 5.73 14.98 24.70
C SER A 135 4.21 15.12 24.94
N THR A 136 3.50 15.78 24.03
CA THR A 136 2.07 16.10 24.15
C THR A 136 1.34 15.79 22.85
N VAL A 137 0.19 15.13 22.92
CA VAL A 137 -0.70 14.97 21.76
C VAL A 137 -1.42 16.29 21.50
N LYS A 138 -1.08 16.96 20.41
CA LYS A 138 -1.69 18.20 19.93
C LYS A 138 -2.73 17.97 18.84
N ARG A 139 -2.49 16.96 18.00
CA ARG A 139 -3.21 16.73 16.74
C ARG A 139 -4.15 15.54 16.88
N VAL A 140 -5.42 15.74 16.54
CA VAL A 140 -6.49 14.73 16.69
C VAL A 140 -7.16 14.55 15.32
N ARG A 141 -6.72 13.54 14.56
CA ARG A 141 -7.20 13.33 13.18
C ARG A 141 -8.67 12.89 13.21
N GLN A 142 -9.49 13.48 12.34
CA GLN A 142 -10.94 13.30 12.27
C GLN A 142 -11.38 12.67 10.93
N PRO A 143 -12.56 12.01 10.86
CA PRO A 143 -13.13 11.53 9.60
C PRO A 143 -13.40 12.70 8.65
N ALA A 144 -12.94 12.61 7.39
CA ALA A 144 -13.12 13.66 6.40
C ALA A 144 -14.61 14.00 6.10
N HIS A 145 -15.54 13.07 6.35
CA HIS A 145 -16.98 13.26 6.18
C HIS A 145 -17.69 13.84 7.42
N LEU A 146 -17.00 13.97 8.55
CA LEU A 146 -17.49 14.60 9.80
C LEU A 146 -16.64 15.81 10.21
N LEU A 147 -15.81 16.32 9.29
CA LEU A 147 -14.91 17.44 9.52
C LEU A 147 -15.72 18.75 9.61
N SER A 148 -15.50 19.57 10.65
CA SER A 148 -16.20 20.85 10.80
C SER A 148 -15.92 21.78 9.62
N PRO A 149 -16.82 22.73 9.26
CA PRO A 149 -16.56 23.70 8.20
C PRO A 149 -15.24 24.47 8.40
N GLU A 150 -14.94 24.86 9.64
CA GLU A 150 -13.65 25.47 10.01
C GLU A 150 -12.46 24.57 9.64
N ASN A 151 -12.48 23.30 10.02
CA ASN A 151 -11.39 22.36 9.73
C ASN A 151 -11.31 22.00 8.23
N GLN A 152 -12.43 22.06 7.50
CA GLN A 152 -12.43 21.94 6.03
C GLN A 152 -11.71 23.13 5.37
N GLU A 153 -12.02 24.37 5.79
CA GLU A 153 -11.34 25.55 5.25
C GLU A 153 -9.86 25.64 5.67
N LYS A 154 -9.51 25.31 6.93
CA LYS A 154 -8.11 25.20 7.37
C LYS A 154 -7.30 24.25 6.50
N TYR A 155 -7.86 23.08 6.15
CA TYR A 155 -7.17 22.12 5.30
C TYR A 155 -7.05 22.59 3.84
N LYS A 156 -8.08 23.25 3.30
CA LYS A 156 -7.99 23.92 1.99
C LYS A 156 -6.90 25.00 2.00
N GLU A 157 -6.88 25.88 3.00
CA GLU A 157 -5.89 26.95 3.14
C GLU A 157 -4.46 26.39 3.21
N ALA A 158 -4.23 25.39 4.06
CA ALA A 158 -2.93 24.76 4.19
C ALA A 158 -2.43 24.14 2.88
N ILE A 159 -3.31 23.49 2.11
CA ILE A 159 -2.95 22.93 0.79
C ILE A 159 -2.77 24.02 -0.27
N ALA A 160 -3.55 25.10 -0.25
CA ALA A 160 -3.36 26.25 -1.11
C ALA A 160 -1.99 26.90 -0.87
N LYS A 161 -1.62 27.14 0.39
CA LYS A 161 -0.30 27.65 0.78
C LYS A 161 0.82 26.68 0.41
N MET A 162 0.63 25.36 0.62
CA MET A 162 1.62 24.34 0.23
C MET A 162 1.84 24.28 -1.30
N LYS A 163 0.80 24.55 -2.09
CA LYS A 163 0.86 24.68 -3.55
C LYS A 163 1.44 26.03 -4.03
N ALA A 164 1.38 27.07 -3.19
CA ALA A 164 1.95 28.40 -3.46
C ALA A 164 3.45 28.53 -3.08
N LEU A 165 4.01 27.57 -2.33
CA LEU A 165 5.45 27.51 -2.07
C LEU A 165 6.25 27.37 -3.38
N PRO A 166 7.45 27.98 -3.49
CA PRO A 166 8.31 27.85 -4.66
C PRO A 166 8.61 26.38 -5.00
N ALA A 167 8.68 26.03 -6.29
CA ALA A 167 8.88 24.63 -6.72
C ALA A 167 10.18 23.99 -6.19
N ALA A 168 11.23 24.78 -5.97
CA ALA A 168 12.49 24.32 -5.36
C ALA A 168 12.41 24.13 -3.83
N HIS A 169 11.32 24.54 -3.18
CA HIS A 169 11.14 24.40 -1.75
C HIS A 169 10.82 22.95 -1.38
N PRO A 170 11.55 22.30 -0.45
CA PRO A 170 11.41 20.86 -0.17
C PRO A 170 10.07 20.48 0.49
N LEU A 171 9.34 21.47 1.02
CA LEU A 171 7.98 21.31 1.57
C LEU A 171 6.88 21.82 0.62
N SER A 172 7.21 22.20 -0.62
CA SER A 172 6.19 22.50 -1.64
C SER A 172 5.36 21.26 -1.98
N PHE A 173 4.13 21.45 -2.46
CA PHE A 173 3.23 20.32 -2.79
C PHE A 173 3.85 19.38 -3.85
N ALA A 174 4.59 19.93 -4.82
CA ALA A 174 5.34 19.15 -5.80
C ALA A 174 6.49 18.35 -5.15
N ALA A 175 7.28 18.97 -4.28
CA ALA A 175 8.34 18.29 -3.55
C ALA A 175 7.82 17.21 -2.59
N GLN A 176 6.63 17.40 -2.00
CA GLN A 176 5.97 16.38 -1.20
C GLN A 176 5.52 15.20 -2.06
N ALA A 177 4.87 15.42 -3.20
CA ALA A 177 4.50 14.34 -4.14
C ALA A 177 5.73 13.56 -4.64
N ALA A 178 6.81 14.28 -4.93
CA ALA A 178 8.11 13.74 -5.33
C ALA A 178 8.76 12.79 -4.29
N ILE A 179 8.47 12.95 -2.98
CA ILE A 179 8.92 11.99 -1.97
C ILE A 179 8.28 10.62 -2.19
N HIS A 180 7.00 10.55 -2.53
CA HIS A 180 6.36 9.26 -2.84
C HIS A 180 6.91 8.69 -4.15
N GLU A 181 6.92 9.48 -5.21
CA GLU A 181 7.40 9.08 -6.55
C GLU A 181 8.83 8.51 -6.50
N SER A 182 9.76 9.24 -5.87
CA SER A 182 11.17 8.82 -5.72
C SER A 182 11.32 7.45 -5.03
N TYR A 183 10.67 7.26 -3.88
CA TYR A 183 10.77 6.04 -3.07
C TYR A 183 10.00 4.83 -3.63
N CYS A 184 9.13 5.01 -4.64
CA CYS A 184 8.15 4.00 -5.06
C CYS A 184 8.17 3.64 -6.55
N ASP A 185 8.70 4.51 -7.43
CA ASP A 185 8.93 4.17 -8.85
C ASP A 185 10.37 3.68 -9.11
N GLY A 186 11.13 3.44 -8.04
CA GLY A 186 12.42 2.75 -8.07
C GLY A 186 13.65 3.63 -8.32
N HIS A 187 13.54 4.95 -8.16
CA HIS A 187 14.69 5.87 -8.19
C HIS A 187 15.65 5.62 -7.02
N TYR A 188 15.16 5.15 -5.88
CA TYR A 188 16.03 4.70 -4.80
C TYR A 188 16.69 3.35 -5.09
N ARG A 189 17.98 3.26 -4.75
CA ARG A 189 18.80 2.07 -4.83
C ARG A 189 19.26 1.66 -3.45
N TYR A 190 19.20 0.35 -3.19
CA TYR A 190 19.85 -0.26 -2.05
C TYR A 190 21.28 -0.60 -2.40
N ASP A 191 22.18 -0.06 -1.60
CA ASP A 191 23.63 -0.25 -1.61
C ASP A 191 24.21 -0.03 -3.01
N PRO A 192 24.14 1.21 -3.55
CA PRO A 192 24.52 1.51 -4.93
C PRO A 192 26.01 1.30 -5.23
N ALA A 193 26.87 1.26 -4.19
CA ALA A 193 28.30 1.09 -4.34
C ALA A 193 28.72 -0.39 -4.47
N GLU A 194 28.14 -1.30 -3.67
CA GLU A 194 28.51 -2.73 -3.70
C GLU A 194 27.52 -3.60 -4.48
N LYS A 195 26.23 -3.25 -4.50
CA LYS A 195 25.14 -4.17 -4.90
C LYS A 195 24.18 -3.63 -5.96
N ASN A 196 23.99 -2.31 -6.00
CA ASN A 196 23.17 -1.57 -6.95
C ASN A 196 21.80 -2.22 -7.25
N ARG A 197 20.95 -2.33 -6.21
CA ARG A 197 19.64 -3.02 -6.29
C ARG A 197 18.46 -2.05 -6.26
N PRO A 198 17.30 -2.37 -6.86
CA PRO A 198 16.08 -1.59 -6.65
C PRO A 198 15.71 -1.54 -5.17
N PHE A 199 15.30 -0.36 -4.70
CA PHE A 199 14.67 -0.16 -3.40
C PHE A 199 13.24 0.36 -3.60
N ASP A 200 12.34 -0.07 -2.74
CA ASP A 200 10.93 0.30 -2.72
C ASP A 200 10.45 0.25 -1.26
N VAL A 201 9.58 1.17 -0.87
CA VAL A 201 8.97 1.23 0.47
C VAL A 201 7.70 0.39 0.58
N HIS A 202 7.12 -0.02 -0.55
CA HIS A 202 6.01 -0.96 -0.66
C HIS A 202 6.47 -2.42 -0.57
N PHE A 203 5.52 -3.35 -0.76
CA PHE A 203 5.73 -4.78 -0.96
C PHE A 203 6.51 -5.50 0.16
N SER A 204 6.57 -4.90 1.36
CA SER A 204 7.38 -5.33 2.49
C SER A 204 6.99 -4.62 3.79
N TRP A 205 7.56 -5.08 4.91
CA TRP A 205 7.42 -4.54 6.26
C TRP A 205 7.77 -3.05 6.45
N ILE A 206 8.27 -2.35 5.43
CA ILE A 206 8.58 -0.91 5.44
C ILE A 206 7.31 -0.08 5.25
N PHE A 207 6.30 -0.63 4.57
CA PHE A 207 5.11 0.08 4.10
C PHE A 207 4.45 0.97 5.17
N ALA A 208 3.98 0.36 6.27
CA ALA A 208 3.24 1.06 7.32
C ALA A 208 4.06 2.12 8.09
N PRO A 209 5.27 1.81 8.63
CA PRO A 209 6.06 2.81 9.33
C PRO A 209 6.60 3.93 8.43
N TRP A 210 6.96 3.65 7.18
CA TRP A 210 7.40 4.70 6.24
C TRP A 210 6.26 5.66 5.90
N HIS A 211 5.07 5.16 5.57
CA HIS A 211 3.91 6.02 5.29
C HIS A 211 3.50 6.84 6.53
N ARG A 212 3.57 6.28 7.75
CA ARG A 212 3.37 7.04 9.01
C ARG A 212 4.36 8.20 9.16
N MET A 213 5.65 7.98 8.87
CA MET A 213 6.66 9.05 8.90
C MET A 213 6.33 10.14 7.88
N TYR A 214 6.08 9.75 6.63
CA TYR A 214 5.80 10.66 5.52
C TYR A 214 4.59 11.56 5.82
N ILE A 215 3.46 10.99 6.23
CA ILE A 215 2.26 11.79 6.56
C ILE A 215 2.41 12.61 7.85
N HIS A 216 3.33 12.26 8.76
CA HIS A 216 3.62 13.07 9.95
C HIS A 216 4.35 14.37 9.59
N PHE A 217 5.39 14.32 8.76
CA PHE A 217 6.08 15.53 8.31
C PHE A 217 5.18 16.39 7.40
N TYR A 218 4.35 15.75 6.57
CA TYR A 218 3.32 16.43 5.78
C TYR A 218 2.27 17.15 6.66
N GLU A 219 1.73 16.47 7.67
CA GLU A 219 0.79 17.02 8.65
C GLU A 219 1.39 18.22 9.41
N LYS A 220 2.66 18.12 9.84
CA LYS A 220 3.39 19.24 10.46
C LYS A 220 3.60 20.41 9.50
N ALA A 221 3.97 20.17 8.24
CA ALA A 221 4.19 21.23 7.26
C ALA A 221 2.89 22.00 6.95
N LEU A 222 1.76 21.30 6.85
CA LEU A 222 0.45 21.93 6.69
C LEU A 222 0.08 22.83 7.88
N GLY A 223 0.24 22.35 9.12
CA GLY A 223 0.01 23.16 10.31
C GLY A 223 0.91 24.38 10.40
N GLN A 224 2.20 24.24 10.09
CA GLN A 224 3.17 25.34 10.03
C GLN A 224 2.78 26.41 9.01
N LEU A 225 2.22 26.05 7.85
CA LEU A 225 1.77 27.01 6.83
C LEU A 225 0.58 27.88 7.27
N ILE A 226 -0.28 27.38 8.15
CA ILE A 226 -1.46 28.12 8.67
C ILE A 226 -1.28 28.67 10.09
N GLY A 227 -0.14 28.38 10.75
CA GLY A 227 0.12 28.79 12.13
C GLY A 227 -0.67 27.99 13.19
N ASP A 228 -1.20 26.83 12.83
CA ASP A 228 -1.99 25.95 13.72
C ASP A 228 -1.21 24.67 14.02
N ASP A 229 -0.62 24.56 15.21
CA ASP A 229 0.15 23.38 15.63
C ASP A 229 -0.73 22.20 16.11
N THR A 230 -2.04 22.42 16.20
CA THR A 230 -3.09 21.43 16.45
C THR A 230 -3.74 20.88 15.18
N PHE A 231 -3.43 21.48 14.02
CA PHE A 231 -3.90 21.02 12.71
C PHE A 231 -3.64 19.52 12.51
N ALA A 232 -4.70 18.78 12.22
CA ALA A 232 -4.65 17.33 12.08
C ALA A 232 -5.19 16.91 10.70
N LEU A 233 -4.40 16.09 9.99
CA LEU A 233 -4.73 15.60 8.66
C LEU A 233 -5.99 14.71 8.75
N PRO A 234 -7.11 15.07 8.08
CA PRO A 234 -8.31 14.22 8.13
C PRO A 234 -8.04 12.84 7.53
N TYR A 235 -8.84 11.85 7.92
CA TYR A 235 -8.77 10.51 7.36
C TYR A 235 -10.03 10.16 6.59
N TRP A 236 -9.86 9.52 5.43
CA TRP A 236 -10.96 8.96 4.67
C TRP A 236 -11.44 7.69 5.39
N ASN A 237 -12.52 7.78 6.17
CA ASN A 237 -13.07 6.69 7.00
C ASN A 237 -13.83 5.64 6.16
N TRP A 238 -13.16 5.05 5.16
CA TRP A 238 -13.72 4.03 4.26
C TRP A 238 -14.04 2.69 4.96
N ASP A 239 -13.60 2.50 6.21
CA ASP A 239 -13.88 1.34 7.06
C ASP A 239 -15.22 1.39 7.82
N ALA A 240 -16.04 2.44 7.61
CA ALA A 240 -17.42 2.48 8.10
C ALA A 240 -18.38 3.13 7.07
N PRO A 241 -19.68 2.75 7.03
CA PRO A 241 -20.56 3.03 5.89
C PRO A 241 -20.65 4.50 5.48
N ALA A 242 -20.77 5.42 6.45
CA ALA A 242 -20.87 6.86 6.19
C ALA A 242 -19.63 7.48 5.53
N GLY A 243 -18.49 6.78 5.49
CA GLY A 243 -17.26 7.20 4.81
C GLY A 243 -16.89 6.36 3.58
N MET A 244 -17.74 5.41 3.14
CA MET A 244 -17.50 4.54 1.98
C MET A 244 -17.72 5.24 0.62
N VAL A 245 -17.31 6.50 0.50
CA VAL A 245 -17.34 7.29 -0.75
C VAL A 245 -16.18 8.27 -0.73
N VAL A 246 -15.69 8.70 -1.90
CA VAL A 246 -14.72 9.81 -1.99
C VAL A 246 -15.32 11.03 -1.25
N PRO A 247 -14.66 11.59 -0.22
CA PRO A 247 -15.32 12.59 0.62
C PRO A 247 -15.69 13.85 -0.17
N PRO A 248 -16.90 14.43 -0.01
CA PRO A 248 -17.37 15.57 -0.81
C PRO A 248 -16.39 16.74 -0.88
N LEU A 249 -15.66 17.00 0.23
CA LEU A 249 -14.57 17.96 0.38
C LEU A 249 -13.54 17.97 -0.78
N PHE A 250 -13.31 16.83 -1.43
CA PHE A 250 -12.35 16.71 -2.54
C PHE A 250 -12.99 16.79 -3.93
N ARG A 251 -14.32 16.70 -4.06
CA ARG A 251 -15.02 16.52 -5.35
C ARG A 251 -15.22 17.81 -6.14
N ASP A 252 -15.49 18.92 -5.44
CA ASP A 252 -15.75 20.23 -6.05
C ASP A 252 -14.54 20.73 -6.87
N PRO A 253 -14.68 21.06 -8.16
CA PRO A 253 -13.61 21.59 -9.00
C PRO A 253 -13.42 23.11 -8.91
N PHE A 254 -14.36 23.88 -8.32
CA PHE A 254 -14.39 25.33 -8.44
C PHE A 254 -13.50 26.03 -7.41
N GLY A 255 -12.22 26.22 -7.77
CA GLY A 255 -11.24 26.91 -6.91
C GLY A 255 -10.75 26.11 -5.71
N ASN A 256 -11.28 24.90 -5.51
CA ASN A 256 -10.94 24.01 -4.41
C ASN A 256 -9.50 23.47 -4.52
N PRO A 257 -8.58 23.81 -3.58
CA PRO A 257 -7.20 23.32 -3.62
C PRO A 257 -7.07 21.81 -3.34
N LEU A 258 -8.13 21.15 -2.85
CA LEU A 258 -8.20 19.70 -2.61
C LEU A 258 -8.67 18.90 -3.85
N TYR A 259 -9.07 19.57 -4.92
CA TYR A 259 -9.49 18.93 -6.17
C TYR A 259 -8.32 18.28 -6.92
N ASN A 260 -8.62 17.20 -7.64
CA ASN A 260 -7.78 16.68 -8.70
C ASN A 260 -8.66 16.18 -9.86
N LYS A 261 -8.33 16.60 -11.09
CA LYS A 261 -8.95 16.15 -12.34
C LYS A 261 -8.55 14.72 -12.73
N ASN A 262 -7.37 14.27 -12.29
CA ASN A 262 -6.80 12.95 -12.58
C ASN A 262 -7.38 11.87 -11.65
N ARG A 263 -8.71 11.83 -11.54
CA ARG A 263 -9.48 10.82 -10.82
C ARG A 263 -10.54 10.23 -11.74
N GLU A 264 -10.99 9.02 -11.45
CA GLU A 264 -12.11 8.43 -12.18
C GLU A 264 -13.44 9.11 -11.81
N GLN A 265 -13.89 10.01 -12.69
CA GLN A 265 -15.03 10.89 -12.46
C GLN A 265 -16.35 10.10 -12.28
N SER A 266 -16.51 8.97 -12.96
CA SER A 266 -17.73 8.13 -12.87
C SER A 266 -17.94 7.46 -11.49
N ARG A 267 -16.90 7.43 -10.64
CA ARG A 267 -16.88 6.75 -9.34
C ARG A 267 -16.86 7.68 -8.12
N LEU A 268 -16.83 9.01 -8.29
CA LEU A 268 -16.65 9.96 -7.18
C LEU A 268 -17.83 10.04 -6.21
N ASP A 269 -19.06 9.82 -6.70
CA ASP A 269 -20.32 9.80 -5.97
C ASP A 269 -20.82 8.38 -5.66
N LYS A 270 -20.01 7.36 -5.94
CA LYS A 270 -20.38 5.94 -5.85
C LYS A 270 -19.85 5.30 -4.57
N LEU A 271 -20.63 4.38 -4.01
CA LEU A 271 -20.21 3.56 -2.87
C LEU A 271 -18.97 2.75 -3.29
N VAL A 272 -17.85 2.91 -2.58
CA VAL A 272 -16.58 2.26 -2.94
C VAL A 272 -16.66 0.75 -2.78
N ASP A 273 -15.87 0.02 -3.57
CA ASP A 273 -15.58 -1.39 -3.32
C ASP A 273 -14.16 -1.54 -2.76
N LEU A 274 -14.04 -1.96 -1.49
CA LEU A 274 -12.75 -2.18 -0.83
C LEU A 274 -12.01 -3.43 -1.34
N ASP A 275 -12.67 -4.22 -2.19
CA ASP A 275 -12.20 -5.45 -2.81
C ASP A 275 -12.42 -5.38 -4.34
N PHE A 276 -12.34 -4.17 -4.90
CA PHE A 276 -12.53 -3.85 -6.33
C PHE A 276 -11.67 -4.71 -7.27
N LEU A 277 -10.45 -5.05 -6.84
CA LEU A 277 -9.51 -5.87 -7.63
C LEU A 277 -9.96 -7.33 -7.81
N ASN A 278 -10.89 -7.81 -6.99
CA ASN A 278 -11.50 -9.14 -7.10
C ASN A 278 -12.98 -9.06 -7.54
N ALA A 279 -13.48 -7.87 -7.88
CA ALA A 279 -14.83 -7.69 -8.40
C ALA A 279 -14.92 -8.10 -9.88
N PRO A 280 -16.09 -8.57 -10.36
CA PRO A 280 -16.36 -8.69 -11.79
C PRO A 280 -16.16 -7.36 -12.52
N THR A 281 -15.66 -7.39 -13.76
CA THR A 281 -15.41 -6.18 -14.56
C THR A 281 -16.68 -5.40 -14.94
N ASP A 282 -17.83 -6.05 -14.84
CA ASP A 282 -19.19 -5.55 -15.07
C ASP A 282 -19.95 -5.23 -13.76
N ALA A 283 -19.27 -5.24 -12.61
CA ALA A 283 -19.90 -4.95 -11.31
C ALA A 283 -20.56 -3.55 -11.30
N PRO A 284 -21.84 -3.44 -10.89
CA PRO A 284 -22.59 -2.19 -11.01
C PRO A 284 -22.10 -1.13 -10.01
N LEU A 285 -21.87 0.09 -10.51
CA LEU A 285 -21.52 1.25 -9.68
C LEU A 285 -22.75 1.76 -8.91
N ILE A 286 -22.83 1.44 -7.62
CA ILE A 286 -23.94 1.83 -6.74
C ILE A 286 -23.79 3.30 -6.30
N PRO A 287 -24.79 4.19 -6.51
CA PRO A 287 -24.76 5.57 -6.01
C PRO A 287 -24.71 5.62 -4.48
N PHE A 288 -23.79 6.42 -3.92
CA PHE A 288 -23.65 6.52 -2.47
C PHE A 288 -24.89 7.13 -1.81
N ASP A 289 -25.39 8.23 -2.38
CA ASP A 289 -26.57 8.95 -1.90
C ASP A 289 -27.90 8.39 -2.48
N GLY A 290 -27.84 7.21 -3.12
CA GLY A 290 -29.00 6.50 -3.65
C GLY A 290 -29.80 5.68 -2.60
N PRO A 291 -30.84 4.97 -3.05
CA PRO A 291 -31.63 4.08 -2.21
C PRO A 291 -30.76 3.04 -1.49
N LYS A 292 -31.11 2.77 -0.22
CA LYS A 292 -30.45 1.75 0.61
C LYS A 292 -31.10 0.39 0.35
N ASP A 293 -30.97 -0.07 -0.90
CA ASP A 293 -31.53 -1.34 -1.36
C ASP A 293 -30.62 -2.54 -1.02
N ASP A 294 -31.07 -3.75 -1.35
CA ASP A 294 -30.31 -4.98 -1.11
C ASP A 294 -28.91 -4.97 -1.76
N LYS A 295 -28.70 -4.20 -2.84
CA LYS A 295 -27.39 -4.09 -3.50
C LYS A 295 -26.48 -3.15 -2.73
N TYR A 296 -26.99 -2.00 -2.28
CA TYR A 296 -26.28 -1.08 -1.40
C TYR A 296 -25.83 -1.80 -0.12
N GLU A 297 -26.75 -2.47 0.56
CA GLU A 297 -26.45 -3.22 1.77
C GLU A 297 -25.52 -4.42 1.50
N ALA A 298 -25.64 -5.11 0.36
CA ALA A 298 -24.69 -6.15 -0.01
C ALA A 298 -23.25 -5.62 -0.19
N LEU A 299 -23.06 -4.45 -0.82
CA LEU A 299 -21.72 -3.85 -0.99
C LEU A 299 -21.18 -3.28 0.34
N VAL A 300 -22.02 -2.65 1.18
CA VAL A 300 -21.63 -2.25 2.54
C VAL A 300 -21.17 -3.47 3.35
N ASN A 301 -21.93 -4.57 3.32
CA ASN A 301 -21.55 -5.81 4.00
C ASN A 301 -20.29 -6.46 3.40
N LYS A 302 -20.10 -6.42 2.06
CA LYS A 302 -18.84 -6.83 1.40
C LYS A 302 -17.66 -6.04 1.97
N ASN A 303 -17.75 -4.71 2.01
CA ASN A 303 -16.70 -3.82 2.51
C ASN A 303 -16.37 -4.05 3.99
N LEU A 304 -17.38 -4.13 4.85
CA LEU A 304 -17.19 -4.45 6.27
C LEU A 304 -16.55 -5.84 6.45
N CYS A 305 -16.87 -6.78 5.57
CA CYS A 305 -16.20 -8.07 5.52
C CYS A 305 -14.75 -7.98 5.02
N THR A 306 -14.44 -7.16 4.02
CA THR A 306 -13.05 -6.86 3.62
C THR A 306 -12.24 -6.32 4.80
N MET A 307 -12.83 -5.45 5.64
CA MET A 307 -12.19 -4.99 6.88
C MET A 307 -11.89 -6.13 7.87
N TYR A 308 -12.85 -7.03 8.10
CA TYR A 308 -12.62 -8.22 8.94
C TYR A 308 -11.53 -9.15 8.35
N GLN A 309 -11.53 -9.37 7.04
CA GLN A 309 -10.48 -10.14 6.36
C GLN A 309 -9.10 -9.48 6.51
N GLN A 310 -9.00 -8.15 6.30
CA GLN A 310 -7.76 -7.39 6.39
C GLN A 310 -7.22 -7.34 7.83
N GLN A 311 -8.03 -6.86 8.77
CA GLN A 311 -7.60 -6.47 10.11
C GLN A 311 -7.54 -7.64 11.10
N ILE A 312 -8.34 -8.69 10.91
CA ILE A 312 -8.52 -9.78 11.89
C ILE A 312 -8.07 -11.15 11.36
N ARG A 313 -8.37 -11.51 10.09
CA ARG A 313 -7.87 -12.77 9.51
C ARG A 313 -6.47 -12.66 8.92
N GLY A 314 -6.19 -11.59 8.18
CA GLY A 314 -4.84 -11.20 7.72
C GLY A 314 -3.98 -10.60 8.82
N GLY A 315 -4.61 -9.95 9.82
CA GLY A 315 -3.96 -9.38 11.01
C GLY A 315 -3.22 -10.35 11.94
N LYS A 316 -3.03 -11.62 11.58
CA LYS A 316 -2.46 -12.67 12.44
C LYS A 316 -0.93 -12.65 12.44
N GLY A 317 -0.38 -11.61 13.08
CA GLY A 317 1.05 -11.40 13.31
C GLY A 317 1.72 -10.52 12.25
N ALA A 318 2.86 -9.93 12.61
CA ALA A 318 3.53 -8.87 11.86
C ALA A 318 3.72 -9.17 10.35
N ARG A 319 4.25 -10.35 9.99
CA ARG A 319 4.49 -10.73 8.57
C ARG A 319 3.22 -10.74 7.72
N ALA A 320 2.10 -11.23 8.28
CA ALA A 320 0.83 -11.32 7.55
C ALA A 320 0.12 -9.95 7.43
N PHE A 321 0.30 -9.07 8.41
CA PHE A 321 -0.38 -7.77 8.47
C PHE A 321 0.41 -6.63 7.82
N LEU A 322 1.68 -6.47 8.21
CA LEU A 322 2.58 -5.37 7.80
C LEU A 322 3.39 -5.70 6.55
N GLY A 323 3.45 -6.98 6.16
CA GLY A 323 4.23 -7.47 5.03
C GLY A 323 5.53 -8.14 5.45
N GLU A 324 6.21 -8.69 4.45
CA GLU A 324 7.38 -9.54 4.63
C GLU A 324 8.69 -8.77 4.84
N LYS A 325 9.72 -9.47 5.33
CA LYS A 325 11.06 -8.87 5.48
C LYS A 325 11.57 -8.31 4.16
N LEU A 326 12.05 -7.06 4.15
CA LEU A 326 12.77 -6.51 3.01
C LEU A 326 13.98 -7.41 2.70
N CYS A 327 14.06 -7.84 1.44
CA CYS A 327 15.05 -8.76 0.93
C CYS A 327 15.42 -8.34 -0.50
N SER A 328 16.35 -7.38 -0.62
CA SER A 328 16.85 -6.92 -1.93
C SER A 328 17.55 -8.04 -2.71
N ASP A 329 18.11 -9.03 -2.00
CA ASP A 329 18.70 -10.26 -2.54
C ASP A 329 17.68 -11.20 -3.21
N ALA A 330 16.37 -11.06 -2.95
CA ALA A 330 15.36 -12.06 -3.34
C ALA A 330 15.37 -12.36 -4.84
N ASP A 331 15.50 -11.34 -5.69
CA ASP A 331 15.43 -11.50 -7.15
C ASP A 331 16.74 -12.03 -7.74
N ALA A 332 17.89 -11.67 -7.15
CA ALA A 332 19.19 -12.24 -7.50
C ALA A 332 19.26 -13.72 -7.13
N ARG A 333 18.86 -14.06 -5.90
CA ARG A 333 18.81 -15.45 -5.43
C ARG A 333 17.76 -16.28 -6.17
N LEU A 334 16.67 -15.68 -6.64
CA LEU A 334 15.73 -16.36 -7.54
C LEU A 334 16.33 -16.63 -8.94
N LYS A 335 17.13 -15.72 -9.50
CA LYS A 335 17.89 -15.98 -10.74
C LYS A 335 18.82 -17.19 -10.55
N GLU A 336 19.54 -17.26 -9.44
CA GLU A 336 20.38 -18.42 -9.10
C GLU A 336 19.58 -19.73 -8.96
N ILE A 337 18.50 -19.72 -8.18
CA ILE A 337 17.63 -20.91 -7.99
C ILE A 337 17.13 -21.41 -9.35
N ASN A 338 16.71 -20.51 -10.23
CA ASN A 338 16.27 -20.85 -11.58
C ASN A 338 17.39 -21.38 -12.47
N ALA A 339 18.61 -20.84 -12.39
CA ALA A 339 19.76 -21.36 -13.11
C ALA A 339 20.14 -22.77 -12.65
N ARG A 340 20.09 -23.03 -11.32
CA ARG A 340 20.31 -24.35 -10.73
C ARG A 340 19.19 -25.34 -11.08
N SER A 341 17.94 -24.88 -11.09
CA SER A 341 16.75 -25.67 -11.50
C SER A 341 16.83 -26.09 -12.98
N LYS A 342 17.12 -25.13 -13.88
CA LYS A 342 17.32 -25.39 -15.31
C LYS A 342 18.40 -26.45 -15.58
N LYS A 343 19.53 -26.40 -14.85
CA LYS A 343 20.60 -27.42 -14.93
C LYS A 343 20.19 -28.82 -14.45
N ARG A 344 19.04 -28.97 -13.80
CA ARG A 344 18.48 -30.24 -13.28
C ARG A 344 17.17 -30.66 -13.97
N GLY A 345 16.78 -29.99 -15.08
CA GLY A 345 15.49 -30.21 -15.72
C GLY A 345 14.27 -29.73 -14.91
N GLY A 346 14.49 -28.99 -13.83
CA GLY A 346 13.43 -28.50 -12.94
C GLY A 346 12.69 -27.28 -13.49
N GLN A 347 11.47 -27.05 -12.98
CA GLN A 347 10.62 -25.93 -13.37
C GLN A 347 11.22 -24.57 -12.95
N LYS A 348 10.87 -23.51 -13.69
CA LYS A 348 11.21 -22.12 -13.34
C LYS A 348 10.27 -21.59 -12.25
N VAL A 349 10.81 -21.25 -11.09
CA VAL A 349 10.14 -20.54 -10.00
C VAL A 349 10.01 -19.05 -10.36
N LYS A 350 8.89 -18.42 -9.98
CA LYS A 350 8.70 -16.97 -10.05
C LYS A 350 8.57 -16.40 -8.62
N ARG A 351 9.00 -15.15 -8.41
CA ARG A 351 8.65 -14.41 -7.19
C ARG A 351 7.25 -13.84 -7.38
N ASP A 352 6.38 -14.13 -6.43
CA ASP A 352 5.11 -13.46 -6.28
C ASP A 352 5.31 -12.25 -5.34
N LYS A 353 5.16 -11.03 -5.86
CA LYS A 353 5.23 -9.80 -5.05
C LYS A 353 4.00 -9.63 -4.13
N THR A 354 2.83 -10.16 -4.51
CA THR A 354 1.59 -10.04 -3.72
C THR A 354 1.70 -10.82 -2.40
N LYS A 355 2.56 -11.84 -2.36
CA LYS A 355 2.89 -12.63 -1.15
C LYS A 355 3.94 -11.98 -0.25
N SER A 356 4.59 -10.88 -0.65
CA SER A 356 5.43 -10.07 0.26
C SER A 356 4.71 -8.84 0.82
N GLN A 357 3.55 -8.46 0.27
CA GLN A 357 2.67 -7.44 0.83
C GLN A 357 1.93 -7.91 2.09
N GLY A 358 1.74 -7.00 3.05
CA GLY A 358 0.85 -7.24 4.19
C GLY A 358 -0.62 -7.14 3.81
N SER A 359 -1.54 -7.69 4.62
CA SER A 359 -2.98 -7.50 4.39
C SER A 359 -3.38 -6.01 4.44
N LEU A 360 -2.69 -5.20 5.26
CA LEU A 360 -2.88 -3.75 5.34
C LEU A 360 -2.61 -3.05 3.99
N GLU A 361 -1.64 -3.55 3.22
CA GLU A 361 -1.21 -2.99 1.94
C GLU A 361 -2.06 -3.53 0.78
N ARG A 362 -2.17 -4.86 0.64
CA ARG A 362 -2.70 -5.51 -0.57
C ARG A 362 -4.23 -5.56 -0.69
N MET A 363 -4.96 -5.06 0.30
CA MET A 363 -6.43 -5.11 0.34
C MET A 363 -7.03 -3.72 0.10
N ALA A 364 -7.68 -3.11 1.09
CA ALA A 364 -8.42 -1.86 0.89
C ALA A 364 -7.53 -0.68 0.44
N HIS A 365 -6.23 -0.70 0.77
CA HIS A 365 -5.25 0.26 0.27
C HIS A 365 -5.12 0.18 -1.27
N THR A 366 -4.67 -0.94 -1.83
CA THR A 366 -4.53 -1.07 -3.30
C THR A 366 -5.87 -0.92 -4.02
N ALA A 367 -6.97 -1.42 -3.44
CA ALA A 367 -8.30 -1.29 -4.03
C ALA A 367 -8.73 0.17 -4.18
N LEU A 368 -8.49 1.03 -3.18
CA LEU A 368 -8.87 2.45 -3.24
C LEU A 368 -7.93 3.30 -4.12
N HIS A 369 -6.64 2.95 -4.19
CA HIS A 369 -5.73 3.51 -5.19
C HIS A 369 -6.25 3.28 -6.63
N VAL A 370 -6.66 2.06 -6.96
CA VAL A 370 -7.20 1.70 -8.30
C VAL A 370 -8.64 2.17 -8.51
N TRP A 371 -9.45 2.30 -7.45
CA TRP A 371 -10.79 2.88 -7.52
C TRP A 371 -10.75 4.36 -7.91
N VAL A 372 -9.87 5.14 -7.27
CA VAL A 372 -9.80 6.60 -7.47
C VAL A 372 -8.96 6.98 -8.69
N GLY A 373 -7.91 6.22 -9.02
CA GLY A 373 -7.11 6.43 -10.23
C GLY A 373 -7.97 6.51 -11.49
N ARG A 374 -7.66 7.47 -12.36
CA ARG A 374 -8.34 7.68 -13.65
C ARG A 374 -8.40 6.37 -14.45
N SER A 375 -9.44 6.14 -15.25
CA SER A 375 -9.38 5.06 -16.25
C SER A 375 -8.36 5.39 -17.35
N GLY A 376 -7.79 4.36 -17.99
CA GLY A 376 -6.94 4.55 -19.17
C GLY A 376 -7.69 5.21 -20.34
N PRO A 377 -6.98 5.59 -21.43
CA PRO A 377 -7.64 6.12 -22.61
C PRO A 377 -8.56 5.06 -23.26
N PRO A 378 -9.51 5.46 -24.13
CA PRO A 378 -10.47 4.55 -24.75
C PRO A 378 -9.81 3.36 -25.47
N GLU A 379 -10.53 2.23 -25.55
CA GLU A 379 -10.02 1.01 -26.18
C GLU A 379 -9.50 1.26 -27.61
N GLY A 380 -8.36 0.64 -27.94
CA GLY A 380 -7.61 0.93 -29.17
C GLY A 380 -6.63 2.12 -29.08
N THR A 381 -6.67 2.93 -28.02
CA THR A 381 -5.79 4.10 -27.84
C THR A 381 -4.56 3.75 -26.98
N THR A 382 -3.36 4.07 -27.46
CA THR A 382 -2.11 3.89 -26.70
C THR A 382 -1.97 4.92 -25.57
N CYS A 383 -1.50 4.50 -24.40
CA CYS A 383 -1.14 5.40 -23.31
C CYS A 383 0.13 6.21 -23.64
N SER A 384 0.07 7.53 -23.48
CA SER A 384 1.10 8.50 -23.86
C SER A 384 0.95 9.82 -23.07
N ALA A 385 1.87 10.76 -23.24
CA ALA A 385 1.72 12.12 -22.73
C ALA A 385 0.46 12.82 -23.27
N ASP A 386 0.16 12.66 -24.56
CA ASP A 386 -0.98 13.32 -25.24
C ASP A 386 -2.34 12.79 -24.75
N THR A 387 -2.40 11.53 -24.33
CA THR A 387 -3.56 10.95 -23.65
C THR A 387 -3.60 11.25 -22.15
N GLY A 388 -2.64 12.04 -21.64
CA GLY A 388 -2.54 12.49 -20.26
C GLY A 388 -1.98 11.44 -19.29
N GLY A 389 -1.24 10.45 -19.79
CA GLY A 389 -0.50 9.50 -18.96
C GLY A 389 0.78 10.10 -18.37
N VAL A 390 1.22 9.55 -17.24
CA VAL A 390 2.48 9.93 -16.59
C VAL A 390 3.59 8.98 -17.00
N LEU A 391 4.73 9.52 -17.42
CA LEU A 391 5.94 8.74 -17.67
C LEU A 391 6.52 8.24 -16.34
N GLY A 392 6.68 6.93 -16.20
CA GLY A 392 7.43 6.33 -15.09
C GLY A 392 8.93 6.22 -15.38
N HIS A 393 9.72 6.03 -14.33
CA HIS A 393 11.16 5.79 -14.32
C HIS A 393 11.62 4.68 -15.27
N ASN A 394 10.76 3.68 -15.51
CA ASN A 394 10.99 2.58 -16.43
C ASN A 394 10.87 2.96 -17.93
N GLY A 395 10.58 4.23 -18.24
CA GLY A 395 10.39 4.73 -19.60
C GLY A 395 9.01 4.44 -20.21
N ALA A 396 8.06 3.91 -19.44
CA ALA A 396 6.70 3.61 -19.89
C ALA A 396 5.68 4.62 -19.36
N TYR A 397 4.68 4.96 -20.17
CA TYR A 397 3.55 5.79 -19.75
C TYR A 397 2.50 4.97 -19.00
N THR A 398 2.00 5.52 -17.90
CA THR A 398 0.92 4.94 -17.08
C THR A 398 -0.25 5.92 -16.99
N CYS A 399 -1.43 5.49 -17.45
CA CYS A 399 -2.61 6.36 -17.62
C CYS A 399 -3.67 6.24 -16.52
N ASN A 400 -3.42 5.45 -15.46
CA ASN A 400 -4.30 5.40 -14.28
C ASN A 400 -3.89 6.40 -13.18
N ASN A 401 -3.12 7.41 -13.57
CA ASN A 401 -2.72 8.52 -12.71
C ASN A 401 -3.95 9.31 -12.22
N ASP A 402 -3.90 10.02 -11.09
CA ASP A 402 -2.75 10.09 -10.19
C ASP A 402 -2.80 8.94 -9.16
N MET A 403 -3.92 8.77 -8.46
CA MET A 403 -4.04 7.77 -7.38
C MET A 403 -3.75 6.32 -7.79
N GLY A 404 -3.94 5.92 -9.05
CA GLY A 404 -3.69 4.54 -9.46
C GLY A 404 -2.23 4.18 -9.73
N PHE A 405 -1.34 5.16 -9.89
CA PHE A 405 0.08 4.94 -10.19
C PHE A 405 0.97 5.44 -9.04
N LEU A 406 1.88 4.60 -8.54
CA LEU A 406 2.73 4.96 -7.39
C LEU A 406 3.63 6.16 -7.68
N GLY A 407 4.11 6.31 -8.93
CA GLY A 407 4.87 7.46 -9.39
C GLY A 407 4.08 8.77 -9.53
N SER A 408 2.77 8.78 -9.26
CA SER A 408 1.99 10.04 -9.27
C SER A 408 0.94 10.17 -8.16
N ALA A 409 0.65 9.13 -7.38
CA ALA A 409 -0.42 9.16 -6.37
C ALA A 409 -0.33 10.35 -5.38
N GLY A 410 0.87 10.70 -4.91
CA GLY A 410 1.10 11.86 -4.05
C GLY A 410 0.74 13.23 -4.67
N ARG A 411 0.48 13.31 -5.98
CA ARG A 411 0.01 14.52 -6.66
C ARG A 411 -1.48 14.82 -6.40
N ASP A 412 -2.23 13.85 -5.84
CA ASP A 412 -3.60 14.03 -5.39
C ASP A 412 -3.68 14.33 -3.88
N PRO A 413 -4.29 15.45 -3.43
CA PRO A 413 -4.52 15.73 -2.01
C PRO A 413 -5.27 14.61 -1.24
N LEU A 414 -6.10 13.81 -1.93
CA LEU A 414 -6.82 12.68 -1.35
C LEU A 414 -5.90 11.52 -0.94
N PHE A 415 -4.72 11.37 -1.55
CA PHE A 415 -3.70 10.38 -1.18
C PHE A 415 -3.39 10.43 0.32
N TYR A 416 -3.13 11.63 0.84
CA TYR A 416 -2.74 11.86 2.22
C TYR A 416 -3.86 11.51 3.19
N SER A 417 -5.12 11.80 2.82
CA SER A 417 -6.30 11.42 3.60
C SER A 417 -6.64 9.92 3.51
N HIS A 418 -6.31 9.26 2.39
CA HIS A 418 -6.37 7.80 2.28
C HIS A 418 -5.35 7.14 3.21
N HIS A 419 -4.07 7.52 3.11
CA HIS A 419 -2.98 7.00 3.94
C HIS A 419 -3.12 7.36 5.42
N SER A 420 -3.76 8.48 5.75
CA SER A 420 -4.18 8.82 7.12
C SER A 420 -5.12 7.76 7.73
N ASN A 421 -5.98 7.10 6.92
CA ASN A 421 -6.78 5.97 7.41
C ASN A 421 -6.03 4.63 7.38
N VAL A 422 -5.07 4.42 6.46
CA VAL A 422 -4.17 3.26 6.48
C VAL A 422 -3.32 3.26 7.77
N ASP A 423 -2.83 4.44 8.19
CA ASP A 423 -2.16 4.66 9.46
C ASP A 423 -3.09 4.38 10.66
N ARG A 424 -4.34 4.87 10.62
CA ARG A 424 -5.38 4.53 11.61
C ARG A 424 -5.66 3.03 11.66
N MET A 425 -5.65 2.30 10.54
CA MET A 425 -5.80 0.84 10.51
C MET A 425 -4.64 0.13 11.21
N TRP A 426 -3.40 0.59 11.05
CA TRP A 426 -2.26 0.07 11.81
C TRP A 426 -2.36 0.39 13.31
N HIS A 427 -2.73 1.62 13.67
CA HIS A 427 -2.97 2.03 15.06
C HIS A 427 -4.08 1.21 15.74
N ILE A 428 -5.19 0.92 15.05
CA ILE A 428 -6.26 0.06 15.58
C ILE A 428 -5.77 -1.37 15.78
N TRP A 429 -5.03 -1.92 14.81
CA TRP A 429 -4.46 -3.27 14.92
C TRP A 429 -3.53 -3.42 16.14
N SER A 430 -2.59 -2.49 16.33
CA SER A 430 -1.65 -2.56 17.46
C SER A 430 -2.27 -2.23 18.82
N THR A 431 -3.18 -1.25 18.90
CA THR A 431 -3.71 -0.76 20.19
C THR A 431 -5.04 -1.35 20.62
N LYS A 432 -5.83 -1.95 19.70
CA LYS A 432 -7.17 -2.50 19.99
C LYS A 432 -7.31 -3.99 19.68
N LEU A 433 -6.64 -4.49 18.63
CA LEU A 433 -6.70 -5.90 18.24
C LEU A 433 -5.57 -6.77 18.82
N GLY A 434 -4.62 -6.17 19.56
CA GLY A 434 -3.50 -6.88 20.18
C GLY A 434 -2.40 -7.30 19.18
N GLY A 435 -2.28 -6.61 18.05
CA GLY A 435 -1.28 -6.90 17.03
C GLY A 435 0.13 -6.52 17.44
N GLU A 436 1.00 -7.52 17.65
CA GLU A 436 2.43 -7.29 17.86
C GLU A 436 3.18 -7.09 16.54
N GLY A 437 3.86 -5.94 16.41
CA GLY A 437 4.78 -5.65 15.31
C GLY A 437 6.12 -6.40 15.41
N PHE A 438 7.02 -6.13 14.47
CA PHE A 438 8.36 -6.74 14.45
C PHE A 438 9.22 -6.29 15.64
N LYS A 439 10.07 -7.20 16.11
CA LYS A 439 11.03 -6.97 17.21
C LYS A 439 12.49 -7.03 16.71
N ASP A 440 12.64 -7.22 15.41
CA ASP A 440 13.89 -7.37 14.67
C ASP A 440 14.68 -6.03 14.65
N PRO A 441 15.95 -6.01 15.10
CA PRO A 441 16.74 -4.78 15.12
C PRO A 441 16.91 -4.14 13.73
N GLU A 442 17.04 -4.94 12.66
CA GLU A 442 17.14 -4.41 11.29
C GLU A 442 15.89 -3.63 10.84
N TRP A 443 14.73 -3.88 11.45
CA TRP A 443 13.50 -3.12 11.24
C TRP A 443 13.41 -1.95 12.22
N LEU A 444 13.64 -2.18 13.51
CA LEU A 444 13.52 -1.14 14.55
C LEU A 444 14.54 0.01 14.42
N ASP A 445 15.72 -0.23 13.82
CA ASP A 445 16.72 0.80 13.50
C ASP A 445 16.63 1.32 12.05
N ALA A 446 15.68 0.85 11.24
CA ALA A 446 15.49 1.36 9.88
C ALA A 446 15.20 2.87 9.91
N SER A 447 16.03 3.67 9.23
CA SER A 447 15.97 5.13 9.28
C SER A 447 15.79 5.79 7.92
N PHE A 448 14.99 6.85 7.91
CA PHE A 448 14.70 7.67 6.74
C PHE A 448 14.89 9.16 7.07
N VAL A 449 15.05 10.00 6.05
CA VAL A 449 15.23 11.44 6.21
C VAL A 449 14.10 12.17 5.49
N PHE A 450 13.42 13.06 6.20
CA PHE A 450 12.38 13.96 5.71
C PHE A 450 12.74 15.41 6.05
N TYR A 451 12.05 16.40 5.49
CA TYR A 451 12.25 17.81 5.87
C TYR A 451 11.22 18.25 6.93
N ASP A 452 11.64 19.15 7.83
CA ASP A 452 10.80 19.84 8.83
C ASP A 452 11.14 21.34 8.84
N GLY A 453 10.20 22.19 9.24
CA GLY A 453 10.35 23.65 9.30
C GLY A 453 10.09 24.34 7.96
N VAL A 454 8.91 24.97 7.81
CA VAL A 454 8.53 25.70 6.60
C VAL A 454 9.42 26.91 6.32
N GLU A 455 9.78 27.70 7.33
CA GLU A 455 10.61 28.91 7.17
C GLU A 455 12.10 28.57 6.98
N ASN A 456 12.58 27.49 7.61
CA ASN A 456 13.97 27.10 7.65
C ASN A 456 14.08 25.56 7.47
N PRO A 457 13.94 25.04 6.23
CA PRO A 457 13.84 23.60 6.00
C PRO A 457 15.11 22.85 6.38
N ARG A 458 15.00 21.97 7.38
CA ARG A 458 16.08 21.11 7.87
C ARG A 458 15.79 19.63 7.60
N PRO A 459 16.79 18.83 7.19
CA PRO A 459 16.64 17.38 7.13
C PRO A 459 16.59 16.78 8.55
N VAL A 460 15.60 15.92 8.80
CA VAL A 460 15.38 15.20 10.06
C VAL A 460 15.41 13.69 9.80
N ARG A 461 16.29 12.98 10.49
CA ARG A 461 16.38 11.51 10.50
C ARG A 461 15.39 10.95 11.53
N ILE A 462 14.53 10.03 11.12
CA ILE A 462 13.58 9.33 12.00
C ILE A 462 13.69 7.81 11.81
N LYS A 463 13.45 7.02 12.87
CA LYS A 463 13.51 5.55 12.88
C LYS A 463 12.15 4.89 13.12
N PHE A 464 11.99 3.66 12.66
CA PHE A 464 10.74 2.91 12.86
C PHE A 464 10.34 2.76 14.34
N ARG A 465 11.32 2.63 15.26
CA ARG A 465 11.05 2.59 16.71
C ARG A 465 10.39 3.87 17.25
N ASP A 466 10.70 5.02 16.66
CA ASP A 466 10.21 6.32 17.14
C ASP A 466 8.71 6.46 16.87
N VAL A 467 8.24 5.88 15.75
CA VAL A 467 6.88 6.02 15.22
C VAL A 467 5.92 4.91 15.62
N LEU A 468 6.33 3.92 16.44
CA LEU A 468 5.45 2.81 16.85
C LEU A 468 4.25 3.29 17.67
N ASP A 469 4.49 4.25 18.55
CA ASP A 469 3.47 4.95 19.34
C ASP A 469 3.21 6.32 18.71
N THR A 470 1.98 6.59 18.28
CA THR A 470 1.64 7.87 17.64
C THR A 470 1.72 9.06 18.60
N ARG A 471 1.73 8.81 19.93
CA ARG A 471 1.90 9.86 20.94
C ARG A 471 3.27 10.55 20.83
N ASN A 472 4.32 9.81 20.45
CA ASN A 472 5.66 10.34 20.16
C ASN A 472 5.67 11.31 18.96
N LEU A 473 4.63 11.29 18.12
CA LEU A 473 4.44 12.15 16.95
C LEU A 473 3.47 13.30 17.21
N GLY A 474 3.06 13.49 18.47
CA GLY A 474 2.09 14.50 18.89
C GLY A 474 0.70 14.31 18.30
N THR A 475 0.38 13.12 17.76
CA THR A 475 -0.84 12.86 16.97
C THR A 475 -1.61 11.62 17.44
N THR A 476 -2.93 11.64 17.33
CA THR A 476 -3.78 10.46 17.53
C THR A 476 -4.97 10.45 16.57
N PRO A 477 -5.31 9.29 15.96
CA PRO A 477 -6.57 9.16 15.23
C PRO A 477 -7.75 9.10 16.20
N THR A 478 -8.90 9.67 15.82
CA THR A 478 -10.14 9.40 16.55
C THR A 478 -10.59 7.95 16.35
N TRP A 479 -11.03 7.32 17.44
CA TRP A 479 -11.75 6.03 17.41
C TRP A 479 -13.27 6.19 17.40
N ARG A 480 -13.79 7.42 17.53
CA ARG A 480 -15.18 7.70 17.90
C ARG A 480 -16.21 7.58 16.76
N THR A 481 -15.80 7.09 15.58
CA THR A 481 -16.72 6.47 14.62
C THR A 481 -16.81 4.97 14.93
N SER A 482 -18.02 4.44 15.09
CA SER A 482 -18.25 3.04 15.48
C SER A 482 -17.97 2.08 14.32
N SER A 483 -16.69 1.80 14.06
CA SER A 483 -16.22 0.76 13.14
C SER A 483 -16.52 -0.64 13.70
N THR A 484 -17.79 -0.99 13.84
CA THR A 484 -18.28 -2.32 14.25
C THR A 484 -18.15 -3.30 13.09
N TRP A 485 -16.90 -3.62 12.72
CA TRP A 485 -16.63 -4.69 11.76
C TRP A 485 -17.20 -6.02 12.29
N PRO A 486 -17.80 -6.85 11.42
CA PRO A 486 -18.42 -8.10 11.84
C PRO A 486 -17.40 -9.05 12.47
N SER A 487 -17.78 -9.72 13.56
CA SER A 487 -16.92 -10.70 14.24
C SER A 487 -16.69 -11.98 13.42
N ALA A 488 -17.52 -12.22 12.41
CA ALA A 488 -17.34 -13.26 11.40
C ALA A 488 -18.13 -12.90 10.13
N CYS A 489 -17.63 -13.33 8.96
CA CYS A 489 -18.30 -13.13 7.68
C CYS A 489 -18.96 -14.42 7.19
N PRO A 490 -20.23 -14.38 6.74
CA PRO A 490 -20.84 -15.47 6.00
C PRO A 490 -20.04 -15.82 4.73
N GLY A 491 -20.04 -17.10 4.33
CA GLY A 491 -19.76 -17.45 2.93
C GLY A 491 -18.31 -17.54 2.45
N THR A 492 -17.37 -18.11 3.21
CA THR A 492 -16.12 -18.67 2.62
C THR A 492 -15.89 -20.14 2.98
N ARG A 493 -16.91 -20.98 2.74
CA ARG A 493 -16.68 -22.41 2.51
C ARG A 493 -16.04 -22.56 1.12
N PRO A 494 -14.88 -23.24 0.97
CA PRO A 494 -14.38 -23.60 -0.36
C PRO A 494 -15.44 -24.42 -1.10
N ALA A 495 -15.68 -24.11 -2.38
CA ALA A 495 -16.51 -24.95 -3.23
C ALA A 495 -15.86 -26.34 -3.33
N ARG A 496 -16.44 -27.34 -2.66
CA ARG A 496 -15.91 -28.70 -2.65
C ARG A 496 -16.30 -29.39 -3.96
N TRP A 497 -15.52 -29.14 -5.01
CA TRP A 497 -15.58 -29.82 -6.30
C TRP A 497 -15.23 -31.33 -6.13
N GLY A 498 -16.19 -32.08 -5.61
CA GLY A 498 -16.33 -33.51 -5.86
C GLY A 498 -17.40 -33.72 -6.93
N PRO A 499 -17.31 -34.78 -7.76
CA PRO A 499 -18.30 -35.04 -8.79
C PRO A 499 -19.69 -35.26 -8.17
N THR A 500 -20.69 -34.54 -8.69
CA THR A 500 -22.08 -34.63 -8.24
C THR A 500 -22.74 -35.90 -8.73
N THR A 501 -22.89 -36.89 -7.85
CA THR A 501 -23.89 -37.95 -8.02
C THR A 501 -25.28 -37.41 -7.62
N PRO A 502 -26.35 -37.68 -8.38
CA PRO A 502 -27.70 -37.24 -8.01
C PRO A 502 -28.15 -37.90 -6.70
N SER A 503 -28.76 -37.11 -5.80
CA SER A 503 -29.37 -37.64 -4.57
C SER A 503 -30.88 -37.75 -4.74
N THR A 504 -31.42 -38.95 -4.51
CA THR A 504 -32.86 -39.22 -4.44
C THR A 504 -33.43 -38.63 -3.13
N PRO A 505 -34.74 -38.27 -3.08
CA PRO A 505 -35.32 -37.64 -1.90
C PRO A 505 -35.30 -38.56 -0.66
N ALA A 506 -35.04 -37.99 0.51
CA ALA A 506 -34.99 -38.73 1.76
C ALA A 506 -36.40 -39.03 2.32
N ALA A 507 -36.61 -40.25 2.82
CA ALA A 507 -37.79 -40.63 3.59
C ALA A 507 -37.69 -40.19 5.05
N SER A 508 -38.84 -39.93 5.69
CA SER A 508 -38.92 -39.43 7.07
C SER A 508 -38.41 -40.43 8.12
N PRO A 509 -37.76 -39.97 9.21
CA PRO A 509 -37.27 -40.85 10.28
C PRO A 509 -38.42 -41.37 11.15
N SER A 510 -38.52 -42.69 11.30
CA SER A 510 -39.40 -43.33 12.30
C SER A 510 -38.61 -43.74 13.55
N CYS A 511 -39.26 -43.70 14.72
CA CYS A 511 -38.64 -44.02 16.00
C CYS A 511 -38.35 -45.52 16.15
N ARG A 512 -37.24 -45.89 16.82
CA ARG A 512 -37.03 -47.24 17.35
C ARG A 512 -36.44 -47.23 18.77
N ALA A 513 -36.87 -48.23 19.54
CA ALA A 513 -36.63 -48.41 20.97
C ALA A 513 -35.18 -48.86 21.31
N PRO A 514 -34.71 -48.67 22.56
CA PRO A 514 -33.36 -49.04 22.97
C PRO A 514 -33.10 -50.55 22.99
N ARG A 515 -31.83 -50.95 22.88
CA ARG A 515 -31.37 -52.35 23.01
C ARG A 515 -30.64 -52.56 24.35
N PRO A 516 -30.77 -53.74 25.00
CA PRO A 516 -30.14 -54.03 26.28
C PRO A 516 -28.64 -54.38 26.15
N ALA A 517 -27.94 -54.47 27.29
CA ALA A 517 -26.49 -54.70 27.35
C ALA A 517 -26.11 -56.08 27.90
N ALA A 518 -25.36 -56.85 27.12
CA ALA A 518 -24.60 -58.05 27.46
C ALA A 518 -23.72 -58.44 26.24
N ALA A 519 -22.54 -59.06 26.33
CA ALA A 519 -21.60 -59.24 27.44
C ALA A 519 -20.17 -59.33 26.85
N ARG A 520 -19.12 -59.24 27.68
CA ARG A 520 -17.73 -59.40 27.23
C ARG A 520 -17.35 -60.88 27.10
N TRP A 521 -16.73 -61.26 25.98
CA TRP A 521 -15.63 -62.24 25.98
C TRP A 521 -14.53 -61.79 25.02
N ARG A 522 -13.27 -61.91 25.46
CA ARG A 522 -12.07 -61.86 24.62
C ARG A 522 -11.26 -63.11 24.96
N GLY A 523 -11.16 -64.03 24.02
CA GLY A 523 -10.14 -65.08 24.00
C GLY A 523 -9.23 -64.86 22.79
N GLY A 524 -8.00 -65.37 22.84
CA GLY A 524 -7.07 -65.30 21.72
C GLY A 524 -5.93 -66.30 21.85
N SER A 525 -5.36 -66.70 20.71
CA SER A 525 -4.08 -67.40 20.60
C SER A 525 -2.97 -66.34 20.49
N ARG A 526 -1.95 -66.32 21.35
CA ARG A 526 -0.89 -67.31 21.63
C ARG A 526 0.10 -67.50 20.47
N SER A 527 1.37 -67.32 20.80
CA SER A 527 2.54 -67.58 19.98
C SER A 527 3.10 -68.99 20.20
N SER A 528 3.92 -69.42 19.24
CA SER A 528 5.08 -70.33 19.37
C SER A 528 4.92 -71.76 19.93
N SER A 529 5.42 -72.69 19.11
CA SER A 529 6.04 -73.99 19.42
C SER A 529 5.21 -75.18 19.92
N THR A 530 5.52 -76.32 19.31
CA THR A 530 4.94 -77.66 19.46
C THR A 530 5.40 -78.38 20.72
N THR A 531 4.51 -79.17 21.34
CA THR A 531 4.66 -80.60 21.76
C THR A 531 3.63 -80.93 22.85
N CYS A 532 3.21 -82.20 22.97
CA CYS A 532 2.12 -82.64 23.86
C CYS A 532 2.65 -83.37 25.11
N TRP A 533 1.93 -83.31 26.24
CA TRP A 533 1.44 -84.46 27.06
C TRP A 533 1.05 -84.04 28.52
N THR A 534 -0.25 -84.19 28.82
CA THR A 534 -0.91 -84.56 30.12
C THR A 534 -0.69 -83.86 31.49
N THR A 535 -1.84 -83.72 32.18
CA THR A 535 -2.14 -83.89 33.64
C THR A 535 -1.97 -82.78 34.72
N SER A 536 -3.13 -82.52 35.38
CA SER A 536 -3.40 -82.30 36.83
C SER A 536 -3.46 -80.91 37.52
N TRP A 537 -4.70 -80.55 37.90
CA TRP A 537 -5.24 -80.05 39.20
C TRP A 537 -4.50 -78.99 40.07
N ALA A 538 -5.13 -77.80 40.11
CA ALA A 538 -5.49 -76.95 41.28
C ALA A 538 -4.50 -76.57 42.42
N THR A 539 -4.21 -75.25 42.52
CA THR A 539 -4.24 -74.33 43.72
C THR A 539 -3.51 -72.99 43.39
N ALA A 540 -3.64 -71.82 44.06
CA ALA A 540 -4.66 -71.23 44.95
C ALA A 540 -4.63 -69.66 44.86
N THR A 541 -4.70 -68.91 45.98
CA THR A 541 -5.02 -67.45 46.09
C THR A 541 -4.45 -66.81 47.41
N PRO A 542 -4.56 -65.47 47.68
CA PRO A 542 -5.03 -64.32 46.88
C PRO A 542 -3.87 -63.34 46.51
N PRO A 543 -3.56 -62.14 47.12
CA PRO A 543 -4.17 -61.29 48.17
C PRO A 543 -4.81 -59.96 47.64
N SER A 544 -4.27 -58.77 47.97
CA SER A 544 -4.89 -57.41 47.82
C SER A 544 -3.81 -56.31 47.51
N THR A 545 -4.02 -54.97 47.43
CA THR A 545 -5.06 -54.02 47.94
C THR A 545 -5.14 -52.71 47.09
N SER A 546 -5.72 -51.62 47.63
CA SER A 546 -6.01 -50.27 47.04
C SER A 546 -4.85 -49.23 47.17
N CYS A 547 -4.87 -47.97 46.67
CA CYS A 547 -5.97 -47.02 46.39
C CYS A 547 -5.64 -45.91 45.34
N SER A 548 -6.48 -44.86 45.20
CA SER A 548 -6.48 -43.83 44.12
C SER A 548 -6.39 -42.37 44.61
N CYS A 549 -6.29 -41.36 43.70
CA CYS A 549 -6.22 -39.93 44.07
C CYS A 549 -6.58 -38.93 42.93
N ARG A 550 -7.35 -37.85 43.21
CA ARG A 550 -7.51 -36.64 42.35
C ARG A 550 -8.28 -35.46 43.02
N ALA A 551 -7.74 -34.23 43.10
CA ALA A 551 -8.49 -32.94 43.25
C ALA A 551 -7.57 -31.67 43.15
N ARG A 552 -8.14 -30.45 43.24
CA ARG A 552 -7.49 -29.10 43.11
C ARG A 552 -7.86 -28.16 44.29
N THR A 553 -7.01 -27.17 44.63
CA THR A 553 -7.31 -25.73 45.02
C THR A 553 -6.01 -25.00 45.48
N ARG A 554 -5.96 -23.73 45.97
CA ARG A 554 -6.23 -22.38 45.36
C ARG A 554 -5.78 -21.24 46.35
N ARG A 555 -5.26 -20.07 45.88
CA ARG A 555 -4.96 -18.78 46.64
C ARG A 555 -3.82 -18.83 47.71
N SER A 556 -3.26 -17.73 48.28
CA SER A 556 -2.92 -16.35 47.80
C SER A 556 -2.07 -15.49 48.81
N SER A 557 -1.23 -14.56 48.31
CA SER A 557 -0.77 -13.24 48.88
C SER A 557 0.22 -13.08 50.08
N SER A 558 1.00 -11.97 50.03
CA SER A 558 1.77 -11.21 51.09
C SER A 558 3.29 -11.45 51.31
N THR A 559 4.15 -10.58 51.94
CA THR A 559 4.35 -9.08 51.95
C THR A 559 5.65 -8.63 52.70
N PHE A 560 6.60 -7.91 52.04
CA PHE A 560 7.70 -7.00 52.59
C PHE A 560 8.76 -7.55 53.62
N PRO A 561 9.85 -6.81 54.05
CA PRO A 561 10.60 -5.65 53.50
C PRO A 561 12.18 -5.71 53.57
N ARG A 562 12.84 -4.57 53.24
CA ARG A 562 14.29 -4.16 53.39
C ARG A 562 15.28 -4.71 52.33
N ARG A 563 16.05 -3.88 51.59
CA ARG A 563 17.12 -2.87 51.90
C ARG A 563 18.48 -3.51 52.25
N SER A 564 19.66 -3.01 51.86
CA SER A 564 20.09 -2.06 50.80
C SER A 564 21.61 -1.79 50.94
N ARG A 565 22.40 -1.69 49.85
CA ARG A 565 23.66 -0.91 49.88
C ARG A 565 24.13 -0.47 48.48
N THR A 566 24.52 0.80 48.39
CA THR A 566 25.15 1.44 47.24
C THR A 566 26.67 1.44 47.37
N ARG A 567 27.38 1.60 46.25
CA ARG A 567 28.69 2.31 46.27
C ARG A 567 28.93 3.03 44.94
N ALA A 568 29.24 4.31 45.04
CA ALA A 568 29.84 5.13 43.99
C ALA A 568 30.82 6.10 44.66
N ARG A 569 31.93 6.41 44.00
CA ARG A 569 32.76 7.59 44.30
C ARG A 569 33.58 7.96 43.06
N THR A 570 34.13 9.17 43.06
CA THR A 570 34.49 9.92 41.86
C THR A 570 35.99 10.18 41.73
N SER A 571 36.38 10.54 40.51
CA SER A 571 37.41 11.54 40.16
C SER A 571 38.82 11.41 40.76
N THR A 572 39.76 11.04 39.88
CA THR A 572 40.94 11.86 39.56
C THR A 572 41.01 11.97 38.05
#